data_AF-A0A1A8NVC7-F1
#
_entry.id   AF-A0A1A8NVC7-F1
#
_cell.length_a   1.000
_cell.length_b   1.000
_cell.length_c   1.000
_cell.angle_alpha   90.00
_cell.angle_beta   90.00
_cell.angle_gamma   90.00
#
_symmetry.space_group_name_H-M   'P 1'
#
loop_
_entity.id
_entity.type
_entity.pdbx_description
1 polymer ?
#
loop_
_entity_poly.entity_id
_entity_poly.type
_entity_poly.pdbx_seq_one_letter_code
_entity_poly.pdbx_strand_id
1 'polypeptide(L)'
;MKGEMDKLISLAEGDHISELQNYLSALTDEKIKALMTNSALKGKRVGAMLKGIFKGSPSNSSEGANRRLLVYEHCIPLCESGDLQAEVAADMIGLLMLETHTLSGPSLAKLASLFVDAIKVGKMGSGKSLELFPTVLTALAACEALTYGKGELSGEEYKKQLINSLCSSRWDPQCVIHFTTMFRDVPLSLE
;
A
#
# COMPACT_ATOMS: atom_id res chain seq x y z
N MET A 1 18.39 -13.93 -5.64
CA MET A 1 17.02 -13.48 -5.98
C MET A 1 16.10 -14.60 -6.43
N LYS A 2 16.42 -15.38 -7.49
CA LYS A 2 15.53 -16.45 -7.97
C LYS A 2 15.21 -17.52 -6.89
N GLY A 3 16.23 -18.05 -6.22
CA GLY A 3 16.04 -19.07 -5.17
C GLY A 3 15.25 -18.60 -3.95
N GLU A 4 15.39 -17.33 -3.54
CA GLU A 4 14.61 -16.72 -2.45
C GLU A 4 13.13 -16.63 -2.83
N MET A 5 12.83 -16.17 -4.05
CA MET A 5 11.45 -16.07 -4.56
C MET A 5 10.80 -17.45 -4.72
N ASP A 6 11.53 -18.44 -5.22
CA ASP A 6 11.03 -19.81 -5.35
C ASP A 6 10.71 -20.42 -3.98
N LYS A 7 11.58 -20.19 -2.99
CA LYS A 7 11.36 -20.63 -1.60
C LYS A 7 10.15 -19.95 -0.98
N LEU A 8 10.02 -18.62 -1.13
CA LEU A 8 8.87 -17.87 -0.62
C LEU A 8 7.55 -18.44 -1.15
N ILE A 9 7.46 -18.62 -2.46
CA ILE A 9 6.23 -19.10 -3.09
C ILE A 9 5.94 -20.55 -2.70
N SER A 10 6.97 -21.40 -2.64
CA SER A 10 6.81 -22.79 -2.18
C SER A 10 6.29 -22.86 -0.73
N LEU A 11 6.80 -22.01 0.17
CA LEU A 11 6.32 -21.94 1.55
C LEU A 11 4.89 -21.39 1.64
N ALA A 12 4.52 -20.47 0.75
CA ALA A 12 3.18 -19.89 0.69
C ALA A 12 2.12 -20.84 0.12
N GLU A 13 2.50 -21.71 -0.83
CA GLU A 13 1.63 -22.74 -1.41
C GLU A 13 1.37 -23.90 -0.42
N GLY A 14 2.29 -24.15 0.51
CA GLY A 14 2.08 -25.08 1.61
C GLY A 14 1.22 -24.51 2.74
N ASP A 15 0.88 -25.38 3.70
CA ASP A 15 0.23 -25.01 4.97
C ASP A 15 1.25 -24.65 6.08
N HIS A 16 2.49 -24.37 5.69
CA HIS A 16 3.61 -24.08 6.60
C HIS A 16 3.66 -22.58 6.99
N ILE A 17 2.55 -22.02 7.49
CA ILE A 17 2.45 -20.59 7.82
C ILE A 17 3.55 -20.14 8.79
N SER A 18 3.86 -20.94 9.82
CA SER A 18 4.92 -20.63 10.79
C SER A 18 6.31 -20.57 10.15
N GLU A 19 6.61 -21.47 9.20
CA GLU A 19 7.89 -21.48 8.50
C GLU A 19 8.00 -20.28 7.54
N LEU A 20 6.91 -19.93 6.88
CA LEU A 20 6.83 -18.74 6.03
C LEU A 20 7.06 -17.46 6.85
N GLN A 21 6.43 -17.34 8.02
CA GLN A 21 6.65 -16.22 8.94
C GLN A 21 8.12 -16.13 9.35
N ASN A 22 8.69 -17.23 9.85
CA ASN A 22 10.09 -17.29 10.27
C ASN A 22 11.07 -16.95 9.13
N TYR A 23 10.78 -17.44 7.92
CA TYR A 23 11.59 -17.16 6.75
C TYR A 23 11.57 -15.68 6.40
N LEU A 24 10.39 -15.04 6.37
CA LEU A 24 10.28 -13.61 6.12
C LEU A 24 10.92 -12.78 7.23
N SER A 25 10.84 -13.22 8.49
CA SER A 25 11.49 -12.55 9.63
C SER A 25 13.02 -12.61 9.60
N ALA A 26 13.58 -13.60 8.90
CA ALA A 26 15.02 -13.69 8.67
C ALA A 26 15.52 -12.78 7.53
N LEU A 27 14.62 -12.18 6.74
CA LEU A 27 14.96 -11.27 5.66
C LEU A 27 14.99 -9.82 6.15
N THR A 28 15.93 -9.03 5.62
CA THR A 28 15.93 -7.59 5.85
C THR A 28 14.91 -6.90 4.95
N ASP A 29 14.47 -5.71 5.34
CA ASP A 29 13.57 -4.87 4.55
C ASP A 29 14.10 -4.64 3.13
N GLU A 30 15.40 -4.41 2.97
CA GLU A 30 16.06 -4.21 1.67
C GLU A 30 15.98 -5.47 0.80
N LYS A 31 16.11 -6.66 1.40
CA LYS A 31 15.96 -7.91 0.66
C LYS A 31 14.51 -8.11 0.20
N ILE A 32 13.53 -7.79 1.06
CA ILE A 32 12.11 -7.88 0.72
C ILE A 32 11.76 -6.89 -0.41
N LYS A 33 12.22 -5.64 -0.30
CA LYS A 33 12.12 -4.63 -1.38
C LYS A 33 12.76 -5.10 -2.68
N ALA A 34 13.97 -5.65 -2.62
CA ALA A 34 14.64 -6.19 -3.78
C ALA A 34 13.89 -7.37 -4.41
N LEU A 35 13.27 -8.24 -3.62
CA LEU A 35 12.42 -9.32 -4.14
C LEU A 35 11.22 -8.76 -4.91
N MET A 36 10.53 -7.77 -4.32
CA MET A 36 9.39 -7.11 -4.96
C MET A 36 9.77 -6.45 -6.28
N THR A 37 10.82 -5.63 -6.30
CA THR A 37 11.30 -4.97 -7.53
C THR A 37 11.70 -5.98 -8.60
N ASN A 38 12.46 -7.02 -8.24
CA ASN A 38 12.92 -8.00 -9.21
C ASN A 38 11.78 -8.84 -9.80
N SER A 39 10.75 -9.15 -9.01
CA SER A 39 9.59 -9.91 -9.50
C SER A 39 8.71 -9.05 -10.41
N ALA A 40 8.47 -7.79 -10.03
CA ALA A 40 7.70 -6.84 -10.80
C ALA A 40 8.37 -6.55 -12.17
N LEU A 41 9.67 -6.22 -12.19
CA LEU A 41 10.39 -5.91 -13.44
C LEU A 41 10.45 -7.11 -14.41
N LYS A 42 10.42 -8.34 -13.90
CA LYS A 42 10.40 -9.55 -14.73
C LYS A 42 9.01 -9.95 -15.18
N GLY A 43 7.95 -9.30 -14.66
CA GLY A 43 6.55 -9.60 -14.95
C GLY A 43 6.11 -11.02 -14.63
N LYS A 44 6.83 -11.73 -13.74
CA LYS A 44 6.55 -13.14 -13.43
C LYS A 44 6.34 -13.32 -11.94
N ARG A 45 5.19 -13.92 -11.60
CA ARG A 45 4.84 -14.42 -10.26
C ARG A 45 4.79 -13.34 -9.17
N VAL A 46 4.69 -12.06 -9.54
CA VAL A 46 4.59 -10.95 -8.58
C VAL A 46 3.36 -11.12 -7.68
N GLY A 47 2.23 -11.54 -8.25
CA GLY A 47 1.02 -11.76 -7.47
C GLY A 47 1.13 -12.90 -6.47
N ALA A 48 1.73 -14.03 -6.87
CA ALA A 48 1.98 -15.15 -5.96
C ALA A 48 2.94 -14.77 -4.83
N MET A 49 4.00 -14.01 -5.17
CA MET A 49 4.96 -13.52 -4.19
C MET A 49 4.32 -12.53 -3.20
N LEU A 50 3.56 -11.53 -3.67
CA LEU A 50 2.88 -10.58 -2.78
C LEU A 50 1.88 -11.28 -1.86
N LYS A 51 1.06 -12.19 -2.40
CA LYS A 51 0.17 -13.04 -1.59
C LYS A 51 0.93 -13.84 -0.53
N GLY A 52 2.09 -14.38 -0.88
CA GLY A 52 2.96 -15.07 0.07
C GLY A 52 3.47 -14.16 1.19
N ILE A 53 3.92 -12.93 0.85
CA ILE A 53 4.35 -11.96 1.86
C ILE A 53 3.19 -11.61 2.80
N PHE A 54 2.00 -11.33 2.27
CA PHE A 54 0.83 -11.03 3.09
C PHE A 54 0.42 -12.21 3.98
N LYS A 55 0.34 -13.43 3.43
CA LYS A 55 0.04 -14.67 4.18
C LYS A 55 1.04 -14.91 5.31
N GLY A 56 2.32 -14.62 5.08
CA GLY A 56 3.39 -14.76 6.06
C GLY A 56 3.60 -13.55 6.98
N SER A 57 2.73 -12.54 6.92
CA SER A 57 2.85 -11.32 7.71
C SER A 57 1.51 -11.04 8.39
N PRO A 58 1.19 -11.70 9.51
CA PRO A 58 -0.10 -11.52 10.15
C PRO A 58 -0.25 -10.10 10.72
N SER A 59 -1.42 -9.48 10.57
CA SER A 59 -1.66 -8.09 10.96
C SER A 59 -1.69 -7.85 12.47
N ASN A 60 -1.90 -8.92 13.25
CA ASN A 60 -1.92 -8.87 14.71
C ASN A 60 -0.51 -8.97 15.35
N SER A 61 0.55 -9.16 14.56
CA SER A 61 1.92 -9.09 15.05
C SER A 61 2.57 -7.78 14.61
N SER A 62 3.36 -7.16 15.48
CA SER A 62 4.05 -5.89 15.17
C SER A 62 4.95 -6.03 13.94
N GLU A 63 5.71 -7.13 13.87
CA GLU A 63 6.58 -7.40 12.74
C GLU A 63 5.80 -7.62 11.43
N GLY A 64 4.70 -8.37 11.48
CA GLY A 64 3.85 -8.61 10.33
C GLY A 64 3.18 -7.32 9.85
N ALA A 65 2.67 -6.49 10.76
CA ALA A 65 2.09 -5.19 10.45
C ALA A 65 3.11 -4.24 9.80
N ASN A 66 4.35 -4.19 10.32
CA ASN A 66 5.43 -3.40 9.74
C ASN A 66 5.79 -3.89 8.33
N ARG A 67 5.90 -5.21 8.14
CA ARG A 67 6.18 -5.80 6.83
C ARG A 67 5.06 -5.56 5.83
N ARG A 68 3.80 -5.61 6.27
CA ARG A 68 2.65 -5.22 5.44
C ARG A 68 2.80 -3.77 4.99
N LEU A 69 3.04 -2.83 5.92
CA LEU A 69 3.25 -1.42 5.58
C LEU A 69 4.41 -1.24 4.58
N LEU A 70 5.54 -1.93 4.80
CA LEU A 70 6.70 -1.93 3.90
C LEU A 70 6.36 -2.30 2.46
N VAL A 71 5.47 -3.29 2.27
CA VAL A 71 5.00 -3.71 0.94
C VAL A 71 4.32 -2.55 0.23
N TYR A 72 3.43 -1.82 0.90
CA TYR A 72 2.74 -0.67 0.31
C TYR A 72 3.71 0.47 0.02
N GLU A 73 4.54 0.85 1.00
CA GLU A 73 5.51 1.94 0.86
C GLU A 73 6.50 1.72 -0.29
N HIS A 74 6.78 0.46 -0.63
CA HIS A 74 7.65 0.12 -1.76
C HIS A 74 6.90 -0.07 -3.08
N CYS A 75 5.73 -0.74 -3.08
CA CYS A 75 5.00 -1.06 -4.30
C CYS A 75 4.35 0.17 -4.93
N ILE A 76 3.88 1.13 -4.13
CA ILE A 76 3.28 2.38 -4.63
C ILE A 76 4.25 3.16 -5.54
N PRO A 77 5.45 3.57 -5.08
CA PRO A 77 6.38 4.30 -5.94
C PRO A 77 6.91 3.45 -7.09
N LEU A 78 7.01 2.12 -6.92
CA LEU A 78 7.40 1.22 -7.99
C LEU A 78 6.35 1.16 -9.11
N CYS A 79 5.06 1.18 -8.78
CA CYS A 79 3.99 1.26 -9.79
C CYS A 79 3.94 2.64 -10.45
N GLU A 80 4.34 3.71 -9.74
CA GLU A 80 4.40 5.07 -10.28
C GLU A 80 5.62 5.35 -11.15
N SER A 81 6.68 4.54 -11.08
CA SER A 81 7.94 4.83 -11.78
C SER A 81 7.82 4.77 -13.30
N GLY A 82 6.80 4.07 -13.82
CA GLY A 82 6.61 3.83 -15.25
C GLY A 82 7.49 2.69 -15.81
N ASP A 83 8.28 2.03 -14.97
CA ASP A 83 9.18 0.94 -15.40
C ASP A 83 8.49 -0.41 -15.54
N LEU A 84 7.24 -0.52 -15.05
CA LEU A 84 6.48 -1.77 -15.05
C LEU A 84 5.58 -1.90 -16.28
N GLN A 85 5.36 -3.14 -16.71
CA GLN A 85 4.28 -3.44 -17.65
C GLN A 85 2.93 -3.09 -17.01
N ALA A 86 2.01 -2.52 -17.80
CA ALA A 86 0.73 -2.03 -17.29
C ALA A 86 -0.09 -3.10 -16.56
N GLU A 87 -0.10 -4.33 -17.07
CA GLU A 87 -0.78 -5.48 -16.45
C GLU A 87 -0.15 -5.84 -15.09
N VAL A 88 1.18 -5.83 -14.99
CA VAL A 88 1.90 -6.09 -13.75
C VAL A 88 1.58 -5.03 -12.69
N ALA A 89 1.57 -3.76 -13.07
CA ALA A 89 1.21 -2.67 -12.17
C ALA A 89 -0.26 -2.81 -11.71
N ALA A 90 -1.18 -3.10 -12.63
CA ALA A 90 -2.60 -3.30 -12.32
C ALA A 90 -2.81 -4.48 -11.35
N ASP A 91 -2.17 -5.62 -11.58
CA ASP A 91 -2.21 -6.79 -10.71
C ASP A 91 -1.70 -6.47 -9.30
N MET A 92 -0.59 -5.71 -9.20
CA MET A 92 -0.04 -5.28 -7.93
C MET A 92 -1.02 -4.37 -7.19
N ILE A 93 -1.55 -3.34 -7.85
CA ILE A 93 -2.53 -2.43 -7.25
C ILE A 93 -3.78 -3.17 -6.80
N GLY A 94 -4.32 -4.08 -7.61
CA GLY A 94 -5.48 -4.90 -7.25
C GLY A 94 -5.24 -5.74 -5.99
N LEU A 95 -4.05 -6.33 -5.85
CA LEU A 95 -3.69 -7.08 -4.64
C LEU A 95 -3.53 -6.18 -3.41
N LEU A 96 -2.95 -4.99 -3.57
CA LEU A 96 -2.89 -4.01 -2.49
C LEU A 96 -4.29 -3.59 -2.06
N MET A 97 -5.22 -3.35 -2.99
CA MET A 97 -6.61 -3.00 -2.64
C MET A 97 -7.28 -4.11 -1.81
N LEU A 98 -7.12 -5.38 -2.21
CA LEU A 98 -7.67 -6.53 -1.48
C LEU A 98 -7.15 -6.64 -0.05
N GLU A 99 -5.87 -6.35 0.17
CA GLU A 99 -5.21 -6.50 1.47
C GLU A 99 -5.34 -5.24 2.35
N THR A 100 -5.86 -4.12 1.83
CA THR A 100 -5.84 -2.82 2.53
C THR A 100 -6.63 -2.85 3.84
N HIS A 101 -7.77 -3.55 3.87
CA HIS A 101 -8.62 -3.66 5.06
C HIS A 101 -7.98 -4.42 6.22
N THR A 102 -6.86 -5.10 5.98
CA THR A 102 -6.12 -5.83 7.02
C THR A 102 -5.06 -4.98 7.72
N LEU A 103 -4.81 -3.76 7.22
CA LEU A 103 -3.82 -2.86 7.79
C LEU A 103 -4.31 -2.26 9.11
N SER A 104 -3.35 -1.96 9.99
CA SER A 104 -3.66 -1.24 11.23
C SER A 104 -4.05 0.21 10.93
N GLY A 105 -4.85 0.83 11.80
CA GLY A 105 -5.20 2.25 11.72
C GLY A 105 -3.98 3.18 11.55
N PRO A 106 -2.91 3.04 12.36
CA PRO A 106 -1.67 3.79 12.17
C PRO A 106 -1.01 3.59 10.80
N SER A 107 -1.02 2.37 10.27
CA SER A 107 -0.49 2.08 8.93
C SER A 107 -1.32 2.75 7.83
N LEU A 108 -2.65 2.70 7.94
CA LEU A 108 -3.57 3.39 7.02
C LEU A 108 -3.39 4.90 7.05
N ALA A 109 -3.29 5.49 8.25
CA ALA A 109 -3.03 6.91 8.44
C ALA A 109 -1.69 7.34 7.79
N LYS A 110 -0.64 6.53 7.97
CA LYS A 110 0.67 6.76 7.36
C LYS A 110 0.59 6.69 5.84
N LEU A 111 -0.04 5.66 5.27
CA LEU A 111 -0.20 5.52 3.82
C LEU A 111 -1.00 6.66 3.22
N ALA A 112 -2.12 7.02 3.85
CA ALA A 112 -2.95 8.12 3.37
C ALA A 112 -2.17 9.45 3.35
N SER A 113 -1.35 9.69 4.38
CA SER A 113 -0.45 10.86 4.41
C SER A 113 0.60 10.82 3.29
N LEU A 114 1.20 9.65 3.02
CA LEU A 114 2.17 9.50 1.93
C LEU A 114 1.56 9.79 0.56
N PHE A 115 0.33 9.35 0.31
CA PHE A 115 -0.41 9.72 -0.90
C PHE A 115 -0.62 11.23 -0.99
N VAL A 116 -1.11 11.85 0.09
CA VAL A 116 -1.34 13.30 0.14
C VAL A 116 -0.06 14.07 -0.15
N ASP A 117 1.05 13.70 0.49
CA ASP A 117 2.34 14.35 0.30
C ASP A 117 2.85 14.18 -1.13
N ALA A 118 2.74 12.97 -1.70
CA ALA A 118 3.15 12.69 -3.07
C ALA A 118 2.32 13.48 -4.11
N ILE A 119 1.01 13.61 -3.90
CA ILE A 119 0.12 14.42 -4.75
C ILE A 119 0.52 15.89 -4.72
N LYS A 120 0.76 16.45 -3.52
CA LYS A 120 1.14 17.86 -3.32
C LYS A 120 2.43 18.24 -4.04
N VAL A 121 3.38 17.30 -4.16
CA VAL A 121 4.68 17.55 -4.80
C VAL A 121 4.75 17.03 -6.25
N GLY A 122 3.63 16.61 -6.84
CA GLY A 122 3.58 16.16 -8.24
C GLY A 122 4.30 14.83 -8.51
N LYS A 123 4.44 13.95 -7.52
CA LYS A 123 5.14 12.67 -7.64
C LYS A 123 4.26 11.49 -8.07
N MET A 124 3.02 11.76 -8.50
CA MET A 124 2.07 10.75 -8.97
C MET A 124 2.02 10.74 -10.51
N GLY A 125 3.17 10.49 -11.14
CA GLY A 125 3.37 10.71 -12.57
C GLY A 125 2.48 9.84 -13.45
N SER A 126 2.40 8.54 -13.17
CA SER A 126 1.55 7.61 -13.93
C SER A 126 0.08 7.67 -13.49
N GLY A 127 -0.15 8.06 -12.23
CA GLY A 127 -1.46 8.03 -11.58
C GLY A 127 -1.98 6.63 -11.26
N LYS A 128 -1.24 5.56 -11.57
CA LYS A 128 -1.70 4.18 -11.40
C LYS A 128 -1.96 3.80 -9.95
N SER A 129 -1.10 4.23 -9.05
CA SER A 129 -1.27 3.99 -7.62
C SER A 129 -2.37 4.85 -7.00
N LEU A 130 -2.84 5.91 -7.67
CA LEU A 130 -3.99 6.69 -7.18
C LEU A 130 -5.28 5.87 -7.16
N GLU A 131 -5.39 4.81 -7.96
CA GLU A 131 -6.51 3.86 -7.94
C GLU A 131 -6.64 3.16 -6.56
N LEU A 132 -5.54 3.04 -5.80
CA LEU A 132 -5.53 2.47 -4.45
C LEU A 132 -6.04 3.45 -3.38
N PHE A 133 -5.87 4.74 -3.60
CA PHE A 133 -6.08 5.75 -2.56
C PHE A 133 -7.52 5.80 -2.01
N PRO A 134 -8.61 5.63 -2.81
CA PRO A 134 -9.97 5.53 -2.29
C PRO A 134 -10.15 4.39 -1.30
N THR A 135 -9.53 3.24 -1.58
CA THR A 135 -9.60 2.06 -0.71
C THR A 135 -8.91 2.34 0.61
N VAL A 136 -7.75 3.02 0.58
CA VAL A 136 -7.03 3.45 1.79
C VAL A 136 -7.86 4.43 2.61
N LEU A 137 -8.46 5.45 1.99
CA LEU A 137 -9.31 6.43 2.69
C LEU A 137 -10.56 5.78 3.28
N THR A 138 -11.17 4.83 2.58
CA THR A 138 -12.35 4.10 3.05
C THR A 138 -12.01 3.17 4.21
N ALA A 139 -10.89 2.45 4.14
CA ALA A 139 -10.42 1.63 5.26
C ALA A 139 -10.02 2.49 6.47
N LEU A 140 -9.39 3.64 6.24
CA LEU A 140 -9.05 4.61 7.28
C LEU A 140 -10.31 5.13 7.97
N ALA A 141 -11.34 5.54 7.21
CA ALA A 141 -12.62 6.02 7.73
C ALA A 141 -13.28 5.05 8.70
N ALA A 142 -13.14 3.75 8.47
CA ALA A 142 -13.70 2.70 9.32
C ALA A 142 -12.96 2.53 10.66
N CYS A 143 -11.82 3.18 10.87
CA CYS A 143 -11.09 3.12 12.13
C CYS A 143 -11.77 3.97 13.21
N GLU A 144 -12.19 3.35 14.32
CA GLU A 144 -12.89 4.06 15.41
C GLU A 144 -12.00 5.10 16.11
N ALA A 145 -10.76 4.74 16.40
CA ALA A 145 -9.80 5.60 17.08
C ALA A 145 -8.38 5.42 16.52
N LEU A 146 -7.71 6.55 16.31
CA LEU A 146 -6.32 6.66 15.90
C LEU A 146 -5.57 7.52 16.92
N THR A 147 -4.36 7.12 17.27
CA THR A 147 -3.47 7.97 18.08
C THR A 147 -3.04 9.17 17.24
N TYR A 148 -3.32 10.38 17.72
CA TYR A 148 -2.97 11.63 17.05
C TYR A 148 -2.39 12.65 18.04
N GLY A 149 -1.08 12.89 17.96
CA GLY A 149 -0.38 13.77 18.90
C GLY A 149 -0.43 13.23 20.33
N LYS A 150 -1.09 13.98 21.23
CA LYS A 150 -1.32 13.58 22.63
C LYS A 150 -2.74 13.06 22.89
N GLY A 151 -3.58 12.96 21.85
CA GLY A 151 -4.97 12.55 21.96
C GLY A 151 -5.35 11.49 20.94
N GLU A 152 -6.65 11.33 20.74
CA GLU A 152 -7.23 10.40 19.78
C GLU A 152 -8.10 11.14 18.77
N LEU A 153 -8.15 10.60 17.56
CA LEU A 153 -8.95 11.09 16.45
C LEU A 153 -9.62 9.91 15.77
N SER A 154 -10.88 10.04 15.34
CA SER A 154 -11.48 8.99 14.53
C SER A 154 -10.85 8.95 13.14
N GLY A 155 -10.93 7.78 12.50
CA GLY A 155 -10.48 7.60 11.12
C GLY A 155 -11.18 8.53 10.14
N GLU A 156 -12.49 8.73 10.29
CA GLU A 156 -13.27 9.65 9.46
C GLU A 156 -12.80 11.11 9.61
N GLU A 157 -12.53 11.55 10.85
CA GLU A 157 -12.05 12.91 11.09
C GLU A 157 -10.63 13.10 10.54
N TYR A 158 -9.77 12.08 10.62
CA TYR A 158 -8.43 12.14 10.02
C TYR A 158 -8.51 12.18 8.49
N LYS A 159 -9.36 11.36 7.88
CA LYS A 159 -9.66 11.42 6.43
C LYS A 159 -10.13 12.82 6.01
N LYS A 160 -11.02 13.44 6.77
CA LYS A 160 -11.49 14.82 6.51
C LYS A 160 -10.33 15.82 6.50
N GLN A 161 -9.42 15.74 7.48
CA GLN A 161 -8.22 16.59 7.53
C GLN A 161 -7.31 16.38 6.32
N LEU A 162 -7.10 15.14 5.89
CA LEU A 162 -6.29 14.81 4.71
C LEU A 162 -6.91 15.40 3.43
N ILE A 163 -8.22 15.27 3.24
CA ILE A 163 -8.95 15.82 2.10
C ILE A 163 -8.87 17.36 2.11
N ASN A 164 -9.09 18.01 3.25
CA ASN A 164 -8.92 19.45 3.38
C ASN A 164 -7.49 19.90 3.07
N SER A 165 -6.49 19.12 3.48
CA SER A 165 -5.09 19.38 3.17
C SER A 165 -4.79 19.27 1.68
N LEU A 166 -5.43 18.32 0.98
CA LEU A 166 -5.36 18.22 -0.47
C LEU A 166 -6.02 19.41 -1.15
N CYS A 167 -7.27 19.73 -0.79
CA CYS A 167 -8.04 20.81 -1.41
C CYS A 167 -7.45 22.21 -1.19
N SER A 168 -6.67 22.41 -0.13
CA SER A 168 -5.94 23.66 0.13
C SER A 168 -4.58 23.73 -0.57
N SER A 169 -4.13 22.64 -1.19
CA SER A 169 -2.84 22.59 -1.89
C SER A 169 -2.97 22.87 -3.38
N ARG A 170 -1.88 23.34 -3.99
CA ARG A 170 -1.79 23.40 -5.45
C ARG A 170 -1.60 21.98 -5.99
N TRP A 171 -2.40 21.61 -6.98
CA TRP A 171 -2.29 20.32 -7.64
C TRP A 171 -1.41 20.43 -8.87
N ASP A 172 -0.55 19.43 -9.07
CA ASP A 172 0.23 19.34 -10.28
C ASP A 172 -0.70 19.06 -11.48
N PRO A 173 -0.66 19.87 -12.55
CA PRO A 173 -1.49 19.66 -13.73
C PRO A 173 -1.34 18.27 -14.38
N GLN A 174 -0.21 17.58 -14.17
CA GLN A 174 0.05 16.24 -14.72
C GLN A 174 -0.77 15.16 -14.00
N CYS A 175 -1.06 15.32 -12.71
CA CYS A 175 -1.80 14.32 -11.93
C CYS A 175 -3.26 14.72 -11.64
N VAL A 176 -3.67 15.96 -11.95
CA VAL A 176 -5.00 16.49 -11.59
C VAL A 176 -6.17 15.68 -12.16
N ILE A 177 -6.05 15.15 -13.38
CA ILE A 177 -7.12 14.35 -14.00
C ILE A 177 -7.29 13.05 -13.20
N HIS A 178 -6.22 12.29 -12.98
CA HIS A 178 -6.24 11.05 -12.20
C HIS A 178 -6.74 11.30 -10.77
N PHE A 179 -6.30 12.39 -10.17
CA PHE A 179 -6.68 12.78 -8.83
C PHE A 179 -8.17 13.15 -8.71
N THR A 180 -8.71 13.94 -9.65
CA THR A 180 -10.14 14.31 -9.63
C THR A 180 -11.04 13.10 -9.90
N THR A 181 -10.61 12.17 -10.77
CA THR A 181 -11.36 10.92 -11.00
C THR A 181 -11.42 10.01 -9.78
N MET A 182 -10.39 10.04 -8.93
CA MET A 182 -10.30 9.24 -7.71
C MET A 182 -11.38 9.64 -6.69
N PHE A 183 -11.72 10.92 -6.57
CA PHE A 183 -12.77 11.39 -5.65
C PHE A 183 -14.17 10.84 -5.94
N ARG A 184 -14.44 10.40 -7.17
CA ARG A 184 -15.71 9.74 -7.51
C ARG A 184 -15.93 8.46 -6.69
N ASP A 185 -14.85 7.79 -6.32
CA ASP A 185 -14.87 6.50 -5.64
C ASP A 185 -14.67 6.65 -4.11
N VAL A 186 -14.62 7.89 -3.61
CA VAL A 186 -14.48 8.20 -2.18
C VAL A 186 -15.80 8.77 -1.66
N PRO A 187 -16.44 8.16 -0.65
CA PRO A 187 -17.55 8.79 0.05
C PRO A 187 -17.07 10.06 0.77
N LEU A 188 -17.58 11.22 0.38
CA LEU A 188 -17.24 12.52 0.95
C LEU A 188 -18.35 13.02 1.89
N SER A 189 -17.95 13.87 2.85
CA SER A 189 -18.89 14.67 3.64
C SER A 189 -19.56 15.73 2.76
N LEU A 190 -20.67 16.31 3.24
CA LEU A 190 -21.37 17.40 2.54
C LEU A 190 -20.60 18.72 2.63
N GLU A 191 -19.83 18.92 3.69
CA GLU A 191 -18.91 20.04 3.90
C GLU A 191 -17.57 19.83 3.18
#